data_AF-A0A5J5WVD2-F1
#
_entry.id   AF-A0A5J5WVD2-F1
#
_cell.length_a   1.000
_cell.length_b   1.000
_cell.length_c   1.000
_cell.angle_alpha   90.00
_cell.angle_beta   90.00
_cell.angle_gamma   90.00
#
_symmetry.space_group_name_H-M   'P 1'
#
loop_
_entity.id
_entity.type
_entity.pdbx_description
1 polymer ?
#
loop_
_entity_poly.entity_id
_entity_poly.type
_entity_poly.pdbx_seq_one_letter_code
_entity_poly.pdbx_strand_id
1 'polypeptide(L)'
;MFRSMEPLLLQVLRIGFYEIVKLNMPPYAVVDENVKLAKVALRPGAGNMVNGILRKLVLVKENNSLPLPKLEGDSRTQARALATLYSHPVWMVRRWTKYLGQEEAIQLMMWNNSDPSFSLRANAAKGITRDDLVMQLNSLKVPHEVSLHLDDFVRVKIGLQNVIRAGWLKEGLCSVQDESAGLVVSVVDPQPGEDIIDCCAAPGGKTLYMASRLRGKGKVHAIDINKGRLRILKETAKLQKVDGVVDTIHADLRTFAENSPMKSGKVLLDAPCSGLGVLSKICVGIED
;
A
#
# COMPACT_ATOMS: atom_id res chain seq x y z
N MET A 1 31.74 0.48 7.59
CA MET A 1 31.93 1.62 6.66
C MET A 1 30.62 2.30 6.28
N PHE A 2 29.64 1.64 5.64
CA PHE A 2 28.37 2.31 5.27
C PHE A 2 27.45 2.65 6.46
N ARG A 3 27.43 1.81 7.51
CA ARG A 3 26.64 2.07 8.74
C ARG A 3 27.12 3.28 9.55
N SER A 4 28.34 3.73 9.31
CA SER A 4 28.94 4.90 9.96
C SER A 4 28.98 6.13 9.05
N MET A 5 28.41 6.05 7.84
CA MET A 5 28.25 7.20 6.95
C MET A 5 27.10 8.08 7.42
N GLU A 6 27.17 9.36 7.09
CA GLU A 6 26.07 10.30 7.28
C GLU A 6 24.80 9.77 6.57
N PRO A 7 23.64 9.73 7.26
CA PRO A 7 22.43 9.14 6.70
C PRO A 7 22.04 9.71 5.34
N LEU A 8 22.16 11.04 5.18
CA LEU A 8 21.79 11.72 3.94
C LEU A 8 22.71 11.36 2.77
N LEU A 9 24.02 11.18 3.03
CA LEU A 9 24.97 10.73 2.01
C LEU A 9 24.64 9.31 1.54
N LEU A 10 24.28 8.44 2.49
CA LEU A 10 23.88 7.07 2.17
C LEU A 10 22.60 7.05 1.31
N GLN A 11 21.66 7.97 1.53
CA GLN A 11 20.47 8.08 0.68
C GLN A 11 20.81 8.53 -0.74
N VAL A 12 21.68 9.53 -0.90
CA VAL A 12 22.14 9.95 -2.24
C VAL A 12 22.80 8.79 -2.99
N LEU A 13 23.66 8.02 -2.30
CA LEU A 13 24.29 6.84 -2.91
C LEU A 13 23.26 5.75 -3.27
N ARG A 14 22.23 5.53 -2.45
CA ARG A 14 21.16 4.56 -2.74
C ARG A 14 20.33 4.97 -3.95
N ILE A 15 20.02 6.26 -4.08
CA ILE A 15 19.32 6.82 -5.25
C ILE A 15 20.14 6.56 -6.51
N GLY A 16 21.40 7.02 -6.54
CA GLY A 16 22.28 6.80 -7.69
C GLY A 16 22.50 5.32 -8.03
N PHE A 17 22.62 4.45 -7.01
CA PHE A 17 22.72 3.00 -7.22
C PHE A 17 21.45 2.45 -7.89
N TYR A 18 20.27 2.84 -7.41
CA TYR A 18 18.99 2.41 -7.96
C TYR A 18 18.80 2.89 -9.40
N GLU A 19 19.12 4.15 -9.68
CA GLU A 19 19.04 4.72 -11.03
C GLU A 19 19.95 4.00 -12.03
N ILE A 20 21.20 3.70 -11.62
CA ILE A 20 22.16 2.97 -12.46
C ILE A 20 21.73 1.51 -12.63
N VAL A 21 21.42 0.79 -11.54
CA VAL A 21 21.27 -0.68 -11.56
C VAL A 21 19.86 -1.12 -11.93
N LYS A 22 18.82 -0.41 -11.49
CA LYS A 22 17.42 -0.81 -11.67
C LYS A 22 16.72 -0.04 -12.79
N LEU A 23 16.91 1.28 -12.87
CA LEU A 23 16.27 2.10 -13.90
C LEU A 23 17.03 2.15 -15.23
N ASN A 24 18.28 1.67 -15.26
CA ASN A 24 19.16 1.73 -16.43
C ASN A 24 19.30 3.14 -17.03
N MET A 25 19.29 4.16 -16.16
CA MET A 25 19.49 5.55 -16.57
C MET A 25 20.93 5.78 -17.06
N PRO A 26 21.16 6.75 -17.97
CA PRO A 26 22.50 7.04 -18.49
C PRO A 26 23.51 7.33 -17.35
N PRO A 27 24.58 6.52 -17.21
CA PRO A 27 25.46 6.60 -16.04
C PRO A 27 26.07 7.98 -15.78
N TYR A 28 26.48 8.69 -16.84
CA TYR A 28 27.08 10.01 -16.70
C TYR A 28 26.10 11.04 -16.09
N ALA A 29 24.82 10.98 -16.50
CA ALA A 29 23.78 11.88 -16.02
C ALA A 29 23.46 11.58 -14.56
N VAL A 30 23.30 10.30 -14.20
CA VAL A 30 23.06 9.87 -12.82
C VAL A 30 24.20 10.32 -11.90
N VAL A 31 25.45 10.12 -12.30
CA VAL A 31 26.61 10.52 -11.51
C VAL A 31 26.63 12.04 -11.31
N ASP A 32 26.47 12.83 -12.38
CA ASP A 32 26.53 14.29 -12.29
C ASP A 32 25.41 14.87 -11.41
N GLU A 33 24.17 14.40 -11.58
CA GLU A 33 23.03 14.84 -10.79
C GLU A 33 23.16 14.46 -9.31
N ASN A 34 23.59 13.23 -9.00
CA ASN A 34 23.79 12.82 -7.60
C ASN A 34 24.98 13.56 -6.95
N VAL A 35 26.01 13.95 -7.72
CA VAL A 35 27.12 14.78 -7.24
C VAL A 35 26.63 16.19 -6.91
N LYS A 36 25.82 16.81 -7.78
CA LYS A 36 25.19 18.11 -7.51
C LYS A 36 24.31 18.02 -6.27
N LEU A 37 23.46 16.99 -6.18
CA LEU A 37 22.59 16.74 -5.04
C LEU A 37 23.40 16.63 -3.74
N ALA A 38 24.50 15.86 -3.72
CA ALA A 38 25.34 15.71 -2.54
C ALA A 38 25.99 17.04 -2.09
N LYS A 39 26.40 17.89 -3.04
CA LYS A 39 26.99 19.20 -2.75
C LYS A 39 25.99 20.14 -2.08
N VAL A 40 24.73 20.11 -2.53
CA VAL A 40 23.64 20.96 -2.01
C VAL A 40 23.09 20.40 -0.70
N ALA A 41 22.83 19.10 -0.62
CA ALA A 41 22.17 18.47 0.51
C ALA A 41 23.11 18.26 1.71
N LEU A 42 24.42 18.14 1.49
CA LEU A 42 25.40 17.95 2.55
C LEU A 42 26.44 19.07 2.60
N ARG A 43 27.47 18.97 1.76
CA ARG A 43 28.61 19.90 1.70
C ARG A 43 29.38 19.72 0.39
N PRO A 44 30.11 20.74 -0.10
CA PRO A 44 30.83 20.67 -1.37
C PRO A 44 31.75 19.44 -1.53
N GLY A 45 32.43 19.01 -0.45
CA GLY A 45 33.33 17.85 -0.45
C GLY A 45 32.63 16.49 -0.60
N ALA A 46 31.35 16.38 -0.28
CA ALA A 46 30.61 15.11 -0.38
C ALA A 46 30.46 14.65 -1.84
N GLY A 47 30.44 15.59 -2.79
CA GLY A 47 30.32 15.29 -4.22
C GLY A 47 31.47 14.42 -4.75
N ASN A 48 32.69 14.59 -4.25
CA ASN A 48 33.83 13.78 -4.70
C ASN A 48 33.68 12.30 -4.33
N MET A 49 33.15 12.04 -3.13
CA MET A 49 32.88 10.68 -2.66
C MET A 49 31.77 10.01 -3.46
N VAL A 50 30.67 10.72 -3.71
CA VAL A 50 29.57 10.22 -4.56
C VAL A 50 30.07 9.93 -5.97
N ASN A 51 30.84 10.85 -6.58
CA ASN A 51 31.43 10.65 -7.89
C ASN A 51 32.31 9.40 -7.94
N GLY A 52 33.21 9.22 -6.97
CA GLY A 52 34.11 8.07 -6.92
C GLY A 52 33.37 6.74 -6.78
N ILE A 53 32.40 6.66 -5.86
CA ILE A 53 31.62 5.43 -5.60
C ILE A 53 30.74 5.08 -6.80
N LEU A 54 29.98 6.04 -7.34
CA LEU A 54 29.09 5.77 -8.47
C LEU A 54 29.85 5.45 -9.75
N ARG A 55 30.98 6.11 -10.04
CA ARG A 55 31.84 5.71 -11.18
C ARG A 55 32.40 4.30 -11.01
N LYS A 56 32.79 3.92 -9.79
CA LYS A 56 33.23 2.54 -9.51
C LYS A 56 32.09 1.55 -9.72
N LEU A 57 30.87 1.89 -9.30
CA LEU A 57 29.68 1.07 -9.53
C LEU A 57 29.43 0.84 -11.03
N VAL A 58 29.52 1.90 -11.85
CA VAL A 58 29.35 1.81 -13.30
C VAL A 58 30.33 0.81 -13.90
N LEU A 59 31.61 0.93 -13.56
CA LEU A 59 32.64 0.00 -14.03
C LEU A 59 32.40 -1.45 -13.58
N VAL A 60 31.93 -1.66 -12.35
CA VAL A 60 31.57 -3.01 -11.85
C VAL A 60 30.35 -3.57 -12.60
N LYS A 61 29.35 -2.73 -12.90
CA LYS A 61 28.16 -3.10 -13.67
C LYS A 61 28.52 -3.46 -15.12
N GLU A 62 29.33 -2.64 -15.79
CA GLU A 62 29.77 -2.88 -17.18
C GLU A 62 30.57 -4.19 -17.31
N ASN A 63 31.39 -4.50 -16.30
CA ASN A 63 32.14 -5.76 -16.23
C ASN A 63 31.30 -6.95 -15.73
N ASN A 64 29.99 -6.78 -15.52
CA ASN A 64 29.08 -7.78 -14.96
C ASN A 64 29.61 -8.47 -13.68
N SER A 65 30.31 -7.71 -12.83
CA SER A 65 31.03 -8.22 -11.64
C SER A 65 30.36 -7.82 -10.33
N LEU A 66 29.07 -7.45 -10.39
CA LEU A 66 28.27 -7.23 -9.18
C LEU A 66 28.15 -8.55 -8.39
N PRO A 67 28.39 -8.53 -7.07
CA PRO A 67 28.31 -9.75 -6.27
C PRO A 67 26.87 -10.26 -6.24
N LEU A 68 26.66 -11.49 -6.70
CA LEU A 68 25.37 -12.17 -6.60
C LEU A 68 25.33 -13.05 -5.34
N PRO A 69 24.26 -12.97 -4.54
CA PRO A 69 24.06 -13.89 -3.43
C PRO A 69 23.99 -15.34 -3.92
N LYS A 70 24.67 -16.26 -3.24
CA LYS A 70 24.64 -17.69 -3.55
C LYS A 70 23.63 -18.42 -2.68
N LEU A 71 22.80 -19.27 -3.29
CA LEU A 71 21.85 -20.15 -2.60
C LEU A 71 22.51 -21.46 -2.18
N GLU A 72 23.58 -21.35 -1.39
CA GLU A 72 24.37 -22.49 -0.92
C GLU A 72 24.52 -22.44 0.61
N GLY A 73 24.85 -23.58 1.21
CA GLY A 73 25.09 -23.69 2.64
C GLY A 73 23.82 -23.95 3.46
N ASP A 74 23.84 -23.53 4.73
CA ASP A 74 22.76 -23.78 5.68
C ASP A 74 21.51 -22.91 5.41
N SER A 75 20.41 -23.25 6.08
CA SER A 75 19.12 -22.54 5.94
C SER A 75 19.23 -21.04 6.27
N ARG A 76 20.15 -20.64 7.16
CA ARG A 76 20.37 -19.24 7.52
C ARG A 76 21.06 -18.48 6.39
N THR A 77 22.03 -19.09 5.73
CA THR A 77 22.77 -18.51 4.61
C THR A 77 21.87 -18.39 3.40
N GLN A 78 21.09 -19.43 3.09
CA GLN A 78 20.10 -19.40 2.03
C GLN A 78 19.05 -18.30 2.26
N ALA A 79 18.53 -18.16 3.50
CA ALA A 79 17.58 -17.10 3.83
C ALA A 79 18.17 -15.68 3.64
N ARG A 80 19.45 -15.47 3.96
CA ARG A 80 20.15 -14.18 3.70
C ARG A 80 20.33 -13.92 2.21
N ALA A 81 20.62 -14.95 1.43
CA ALA A 81 20.74 -14.83 -0.01
C ALA A 81 19.40 -14.44 -0.64
N LEU A 82 18.31 -15.15 -0.28
CA LEU A 82 16.94 -14.82 -0.70
C LEU A 82 16.52 -13.41 -0.26
N ALA A 83 16.81 -13.02 0.98
CA ALA A 83 16.54 -11.67 1.51
C ALA A 83 17.19 -10.58 0.65
N THR A 84 18.42 -10.83 0.17
CA THR A 84 19.13 -9.90 -0.70
C THR A 84 18.56 -9.90 -2.12
N LEU A 85 18.27 -11.07 -2.69
CA LEU A 85 17.74 -11.21 -4.04
C LEU A 85 16.35 -10.59 -4.20
N TYR A 86 15.48 -10.81 -3.21
CA TYR A 86 14.10 -10.37 -3.25
C TYR A 86 13.79 -9.19 -2.32
N SER A 87 14.79 -8.56 -1.71
CA SER A 87 14.62 -7.31 -0.96
C SER A 87 13.61 -7.40 0.20
N HIS A 88 13.67 -8.51 0.96
CA HIS A 88 12.89 -8.69 2.20
C HIS A 88 13.81 -8.89 3.40
N PRO A 89 13.43 -8.43 4.60
CA PRO A 89 14.16 -8.71 5.83
C PRO A 89 14.36 -10.22 6.05
N VAL A 90 15.52 -10.61 6.60
CA VAL A 90 15.88 -12.03 6.76
C VAL A 90 14.86 -12.78 7.61
N TRP A 91 14.28 -12.12 8.61
CA TRP A 91 13.26 -12.73 9.47
C TRP A 91 11.98 -13.06 8.69
N MET A 92 11.58 -12.25 7.72
CA MET A 92 10.41 -12.51 6.87
C MET A 92 10.64 -13.70 5.97
N VAL A 93 11.79 -13.74 5.30
CA VAL A 93 12.18 -14.85 4.44
C VAL A 93 12.14 -16.15 5.23
N ARG A 94 12.79 -16.19 6.39
CA ARG A 94 12.77 -17.38 7.27
C ARG A 94 11.36 -17.78 7.67
N ARG A 95 10.50 -16.80 7.99
CA ARG A 95 9.10 -17.04 8.34
C ARG A 95 8.34 -17.67 7.18
N TRP A 96 8.41 -17.08 5.98
CA TRP A 96 7.68 -17.57 4.81
C TRP A 96 8.20 -18.92 4.34
N THR A 97 9.52 -19.11 4.26
CA THR A 97 10.11 -20.42 3.91
C THR A 97 9.68 -21.51 4.89
N LYS A 98 9.58 -21.19 6.20
CA LYS A 98 9.11 -22.15 7.21
C LYS A 98 7.64 -22.54 7.03
N TYR A 99 6.76 -21.58 6.72
CA TYR A 99 5.30 -21.82 6.70
C TYR A 99 4.75 -22.21 5.33
N LEU A 100 5.37 -21.73 4.24
CA LEU A 100 4.88 -21.91 2.88
C LEU A 100 5.73 -22.90 2.07
N GLY A 101 6.98 -23.13 2.47
CA GLY A 101 7.98 -23.75 1.60
C GLY A 101 8.80 -22.69 0.86
N GLN A 102 9.93 -23.09 0.28
CA GLN A 102 10.86 -22.16 -0.38
C GLN A 102 10.28 -21.61 -1.69
N GLU A 103 9.65 -22.45 -2.50
CA GLU A 103 9.14 -22.07 -3.83
C GLU A 103 8.01 -21.04 -3.70
N GLU A 104 7.02 -21.30 -2.85
CA GLU A 104 5.91 -20.42 -2.55
C GLU A 104 6.37 -19.13 -1.87
N ALA A 105 7.36 -19.20 -0.98
CA ALA A 105 7.96 -18.01 -0.39
C ALA A 105 8.62 -17.13 -1.45
N ILE A 106 9.33 -17.72 -2.42
CA ILE A 106 9.90 -16.99 -3.56
C ILE A 106 8.80 -16.32 -4.38
N GLN A 107 7.72 -17.03 -4.71
CA GLN A 107 6.60 -16.47 -5.45
C GLN A 107 5.96 -15.29 -4.70
N LEU A 108 5.73 -15.42 -3.38
CA LEU A 108 5.21 -14.34 -2.55
C LEU A 108 6.14 -13.12 -2.55
N MET A 109 7.45 -13.33 -2.40
CA MET A 109 8.43 -12.25 -2.42
C MET A 109 8.51 -11.55 -3.78
N MET A 110 8.43 -12.30 -4.88
CA MET A 110 8.33 -11.74 -6.23
C MET A 110 7.06 -10.92 -6.41
N TRP A 111 5.92 -11.42 -5.94
CA TRP A 111 4.65 -10.68 -5.98
C TRP A 111 4.71 -9.40 -5.14
N ASN A 112 5.31 -9.44 -3.94
CA ASN A 112 5.51 -8.27 -3.10
C ASN A 112 6.34 -7.17 -3.78
N ASN A 113 7.21 -7.52 -4.74
CA ASN A 113 8.02 -6.56 -5.50
C ASN A 113 7.45 -6.22 -6.88
N SER A 114 6.31 -6.80 -7.24
CA SER A 114 5.64 -6.48 -8.51
C SER A 114 4.97 -5.11 -8.43
N ASP A 115 4.72 -4.50 -9.58
CA ASP A 115 4.00 -3.24 -9.66
C ASP A 115 2.60 -3.39 -9.04
N PRO A 116 2.22 -2.54 -8.08
CA PRO A 116 0.92 -2.65 -7.44
C PRO A 116 -0.21 -2.33 -8.42
N SER A 117 -1.18 -3.22 -8.50
CA SER A 117 -2.48 -2.90 -9.11
C SER A 117 -3.39 -2.24 -8.08
N PHE A 118 -4.10 -1.19 -8.52
CA PHE A 118 -5.11 -0.52 -7.71
C PHE A 118 -6.50 -0.90 -8.20
N SER A 119 -7.48 -0.74 -7.32
CA SER A 119 -8.88 -0.91 -7.66
C SER A 119 -9.68 0.29 -7.18
N LEU A 120 -10.65 0.66 -7.99
CA LEU A 120 -11.59 1.74 -7.76
C LEU A 120 -12.94 1.12 -7.42
N ARG A 121 -13.50 1.51 -6.29
CA ARG A 121 -14.87 1.19 -5.91
C ARG A 121 -15.78 2.36 -6.30
N ALA A 122 -16.81 2.09 -7.10
CA ALA A 122 -17.86 3.05 -7.43
C ALA A 122 -18.60 3.52 -6.17
N ASN A 123 -19.01 4.78 -6.15
CA ASN A 123 -19.82 5.32 -5.07
C ASN A 123 -21.32 5.24 -5.39
N ALA A 124 -21.93 4.10 -5.09
CA ALA A 124 -23.35 3.87 -5.28
C ALA A 124 -24.24 4.88 -4.51
N ALA A 125 -23.78 5.43 -3.38
CA ALA A 125 -24.53 6.43 -2.62
C ALA A 125 -24.65 7.78 -3.36
N LYS A 126 -23.80 8.02 -4.37
CA LYS A 126 -23.92 9.14 -5.32
C LYS A 126 -24.56 8.75 -6.65
N GLY A 127 -25.08 7.54 -6.77
CA GLY A 127 -25.64 7.01 -8.00
C GLY A 127 -24.59 6.65 -9.05
N ILE A 128 -23.31 6.49 -8.68
CA ILE A 128 -22.25 6.05 -9.59
C ILE A 128 -22.17 4.53 -9.58
N THR A 129 -22.28 3.92 -10.75
CA THR A 129 -22.14 2.47 -10.96
C THR A 129 -20.74 2.10 -11.46
N ARG A 130 -20.42 0.81 -11.44
CA ARG A 130 -19.20 0.29 -12.09
C ARG A 130 -19.16 0.61 -13.58
N ASP A 131 -20.31 0.53 -14.26
CA ASP A 131 -20.41 0.78 -15.69
C ASP A 131 -20.16 2.27 -16.01
N ASP A 132 -20.60 3.18 -15.14
CA ASP A 132 -20.25 4.60 -15.24
C ASP A 132 -18.73 4.81 -15.16
N LEU A 133 -18.06 4.15 -14.21
CA LEU A 133 -16.60 4.21 -14.11
C LEU A 133 -15.92 3.64 -15.37
N VAL A 134 -16.39 2.52 -15.90
CA VAL A 134 -15.87 1.91 -17.13
C VAL A 134 -16.00 2.88 -18.32
N MET A 135 -17.17 3.48 -18.52
CA MET A 135 -17.39 4.47 -19.57
C MET A 135 -16.43 5.66 -19.44
N GLN A 136 -16.26 6.18 -18.23
CA GLN A 136 -15.35 7.30 -18.00
C GLN A 136 -13.87 6.91 -18.15
N LEU A 137 -13.47 5.70 -17.73
CA LEU A 137 -12.09 5.20 -17.90
C LEU A 137 -11.74 5.02 -19.37
N ASN A 138 -12.69 4.55 -20.19
CA ASN A 138 -12.55 4.47 -21.64
C ASN A 138 -12.32 5.86 -22.25
N SER A 139 -13.09 6.87 -21.83
CA SER A 139 -12.92 8.26 -22.27
C SER A 139 -11.53 8.83 -21.89
N LEU A 140 -11.05 8.52 -20.68
CA LEU A 140 -9.71 8.90 -20.22
C LEU A 140 -8.57 8.04 -20.83
N LYS A 141 -8.90 7.05 -21.66
CA LYS A 141 -7.95 6.08 -22.23
C LYS A 141 -7.11 5.38 -21.16
N VAL A 142 -7.71 5.07 -20.02
CA VAL A 142 -7.06 4.35 -18.91
C VAL A 142 -7.36 2.86 -19.06
N PRO A 143 -6.33 2.01 -19.26
CA PRO A 143 -6.50 0.56 -19.30
C PRO A 143 -7.05 0.05 -17.97
N HIS A 144 -8.08 -0.79 -18.04
CA HIS A 144 -8.77 -1.30 -16.86
C HIS A 144 -9.36 -2.69 -17.09
N GLU A 145 -9.67 -3.37 -15.99
CA GLU A 145 -10.35 -4.66 -15.97
C GLU A 145 -11.50 -4.58 -14.98
N VAL A 146 -12.68 -5.11 -15.34
CA VAL A 146 -13.78 -5.24 -14.37
C VAL A 146 -13.44 -6.30 -13.33
N SER A 147 -13.90 -6.10 -12.10
CA SER A 147 -13.79 -7.14 -11.08
C SER A 147 -14.61 -8.37 -11.47
N LEU A 148 -14.04 -9.56 -11.27
CA LEU A 148 -14.74 -10.83 -11.46
C LEU A 148 -15.60 -11.23 -10.24
N HIS A 149 -15.42 -10.55 -9.11
CA HIS A 149 -16.02 -10.95 -7.84
C HIS A 149 -16.95 -9.90 -7.22
N LEU A 150 -16.83 -8.63 -7.62
CA LEU A 150 -17.59 -7.53 -7.02
C LEU A 150 -18.17 -6.60 -8.09
N ASP A 151 -19.45 -6.31 -7.97
CA ASP A 151 -20.15 -5.49 -8.97
C ASP A 151 -19.85 -3.99 -8.89
N ASP A 152 -19.19 -3.55 -7.82
CA ASP A 152 -18.88 -2.14 -7.58
C ASP A 152 -17.43 -1.77 -7.94
N PHE A 153 -16.60 -2.73 -8.40
CA PHE A 153 -15.14 -2.56 -8.53
C PHE A 153 -14.61 -2.62 -9.97
N VAL A 154 -13.62 -1.76 -10.24
CA VAL A 154 -12.80 -1.77 -11.46
C VAL A 154 -11.32 -1.75 -11.08
N ARG A 155 -10.50 -2.62 -11.69
CA ARG A 155 -9.05 -2.65 -11.51
C ARG A 155 -8.35 -1.75 -12.52
N VAL A 156 -7.38 -0.99 -12.05
CA VAL A 156 -6.52 -0.10 -12.83
C VAL A 156 -5.07 -0.45 -12.51
N LYS A 157 -4.37 -1.07 -13.47
CA LYS A 157 -2.94 -1.42 -13.34
C LYS A 157 -2.04 -0.22 -13.59
N ILE A 158 -2.39 0.62 -14.56
CA ILE A 158 -1.61 1.80 -14.96
C ILE A 158 -2.61 2.93 -15.23
N GLY A 159 -2.25 4.19 -14.95
CA GLY A 159 -3.08 5.35 -15.29
C GLY A 159 -3.93 5.88 -14.15
N LEU A 160 -3.74 5.42 -12.91
CA LEU A 160 -4.44 5.95 -11.73
C LEU A 160 -4.26 7.47 -11.57
N GLN A 161 -3.12 8.02 -11.99
CA GLN A 161 -2.85 9.46 -12.00
C GLN A 161 -3.85 10.25 -12.86
N ASN A 162 -4.37 9.65 -13.94
CA ASN A 162 -5.37 10.31 -14.79
C ASN A 162 -6.70 10.40 -14.05
N VAL A 163 -7.07 9.38 -13.29
CA VAL A 163 -8.25 9.37 -12.41
C VAL A 163 -8.12 10.42 -11.31
N ILE A 164 -6.94 10.52 -10.69
CA ILE A 164 -6.65 11.54 -9.67
C ILE A 164 -6.78 12.95 -10.26
N ARG A 165 -6.19 13.19 -11.44
CA ARG A 165 -6.26 14.49 -12.15
C ARG A 165 -7.68 14.84 -12.60
N ALA A 166 -8.47 13.85 -12.97
CA ALA A 166 -9.88 14.03 -13.33
C ALA A 166 -10.79 14.34 -12.12
N GLY A 167 -10.24 14.35 -10.90
CA GLY A 167 -10.96 14.81 -9.70
C GLY A 167 -11.88 13.78 -9.06
N TRP A 168 -11.98 12.55 -9.60
CA TRP A 168 -13.01 11.57 -9.18
C TRP A 168 -12.96 11.24 -7.68
N LEU A 169 -11.75 11.08 -7.13
CA LEU A 169 -11.57 10.82 -5.69
C LEU A 169 -11.95 12.03 -4.85
N LYS A 170 -11.57 13.24 -5.30
CA LYS A 170 -11.86 14.51 -4.62
C LYS A 170 -13.34 14.85 -4.64
N GLU A 171 -14.03 14.45 -5.70
CA GLU A 171 -15.47 14.59 -5.87
C GLU A 171 -16.24 13.42 -5.25
N GLY A 172 -15.55 12.39 -4.74
CA GLY A 172 -16.15 11.21 -4.11
C GLY A 172 -16.99 10.36 -5.07
N LEU A 173 -16.68 10.36 -6.37
CA LEU A 173 -17.33 9.51 -7.38
C LEU A 173 -16.90 8.04 -7.21
N CYS A 174 -15.67 7.82 -6.76
CA CYS A 174 -15.13 6.51 -6.44
C CYS A 174 -14.16 6.59 -5.26
N SER A 175 -13.67 5.44 -4.81
CA SER A 175 -12.62 5.31 -3.80
C SER A 175 -11.55 4.35 -4.25
N VAL A 176 -10.28 4.63 -3.96
CA VAL A 176 -9.23 3.63 -4.08
C VAL A 176 -9.39 2.64 -2.93
N GLN A 177 -9.75 1.41 -3.24
CA GLN A 177 -9.93 0.35 -2.25
C GLN A 177 -9.61 -0.99 -2.89
N ASP A 178 -8.88 -1.85 -2.18
CA ASP A 178 -8.57 -3.20 -2.62
C ASP A 178 -9.83 -4.08 -2.72
N GLU A 179 -9.92 -4.93 -3.75
CA GLU A 179 -11.01 -5.88 -3.93
C GLU A 179 -11.13 -6.84 -2.73
N SER A 180 -10.01 -7.26 -2.12
CA SER A 180 -10.03 -8.12 -0.93
C SER A 180 -10.77 -7.46 0.23
N ALA A 181 -10.64 -6.14 0.41
CA ALA A 181 -11.39 -5.41 1.42
C ALA A 181 -12.89 -5.31 1.06
N GLY A 182 -13.22 -5.28 -0.24
CA GLY A 182 -14.59 -5.37 -0.72
C GLY A 182 -15.23 -6.74 -0.50
N LEU A 183 -14.46 -7.83 -0.69
CA LEU A 183 -14.91 -9.19 -0.42
C LEU A 183 -15.28 -9.39 1.06
N VAL A 184 -14.52 -8.81 1.98
CA VAL A 184 -14.88 -8.81 3.41
C VAL A 184 -16.26 -8.19 3.64
N VAL A 185 -16.56 -7.08 2.98
CA VAL A 185 -17.88 -6.42 3.08
C VAL A 185 -18.97 -7.27 2.43
N SER A 186 -18.67 -7.98 1.35
CA SER A 186 -19.60 -8.95 0.76
C SER A 186 -19.92 -10.11 1.71
N VAL A 187 -19.00 -10.50 2.59
CA VAL A 187 -19.24 -11.54 3.61
C VAL A 187 -20.09 -11.00 4.77
N VAL A 188 -19.85 -9.75 5.19
CA VAL A 188 -20.72 -9.07 6.17
C VAL A 188 -22.15 -8.90 5.63
N ASP A 189 -22.26 -8.69 4.31
CA ASP A 189 -23.49 -8.49 3.57
C ASP A 189 -24.46 -7.46 4.21
N PRO A 190 -24.09 -6.17 4.32
CA PRO A 190 -24.92 -5.16 4.96
C PRO A 190 -26.26 -4.96 4.24
N GLN A 191 -27.37 -5.12 4.97
CA GLN A 191 -28.73 -4.90 4.47
C GLN A 191 -29.32 -3.58 5.00
N PRO A 192 -30.10 -2.84 4.19
CA PRO A 192 -30.75 -1.61 4.64
C PRO A 192 -31.59 -1.82 5.91
N GLY A 193 -31.34 -0.98 6.92
CA GLY A 193 -32.02 -1.03 8.22
C GLY A 193 -31.27 -1.81 9.30
N GLU A 194 -30.16 -2.47 8.97
CA GLU A 194 -29.30 -3.12 9.96
C GLU A 194 -28.38 -2.13 10.67
N ASP A 195 -28.13 -2.39 11.95
CA ASP A 195 -27.06 -1.75 12.70
C ASP A 195 -25.85 -2.70 12.75
N ILE A 196 -24.68 -2.21 12.36
CA ILE A 196 -23.43 -2.96 12.21
C ILE A 196 -22.33 -2.29 13.03
N ILE A 197 -21.49 -3.06 13.70
CA ILE A 197 -20.32 -2.54 14.41
C ILE A 197 -19.06 -2.82 13.58
N ASP A 198 -18.29 -1.79 13.29
CA ASP A 198 -16.97 -1.90 12.67
C ASP A 198 -15.89 -1.56 13.71
N CYS A 199 -15.14 -2.59 14.10
CA CYS A 199 -14.11 -2.52 15.12
C CYS A 199 -12.75 -2.25 14.47
N CYS A 200 -12.02 -1.25 15.00
CA CYS A 200 -10.76 -0.74 14.42
C CYS A 200 -10.96 -0.14 13.02
N ALA A 201 -12.06 0.59 12.87
CA ALA A 201 -12.63 0.99 11.59
C ALA A 201 -11.76 1.96 10.76
N ALA A 202 -10.99 2.84 11.40
CA ALA A 202 -10.39 3.97 10.70
C ALA A 202 -9.20 3.52 9.85
N PRO A 203 -8.90 4.10 8.66
CA PRO A 203 -9.53 5.27 8.05
C PRO A 203 -10.89 5.01 7.36
N GLY A 204 -11.43 3.79 7.38
CA GLY A 204 -12.85 3.57 7.10
C GLY A 204 -13.22 2.98 5.75
N GLY A 205 -12.30 2.42 4.96
CA GLY A 205 -12.65 1.89 3.63
C GLY A 205 -13.79 0.87 3.66
N LYS A 206 -13.75 -0.06 4.63
CA LYS A 206 -14.81 -1.06 4.86
C LYS A 206 -16.06 -0.42 5.45
N THR A 207 -15.93 0.42 6.48
CA THR A 207 -17.02 1.20 7.08
C THR A 207 -17.84 1.94 6.02
N LEU A 208 -17.16 2.69 5.14
CA LEU A 208 -17.76 3.50 4.09
C LEU A 208 -18.43 2.63 3.04
N TYR A 209 -17.85 1.46 2.73
CA TYR A 209 -18.50 0.52 1.83
C TYR A 209 -19.79 0.00 2.46
N MET A 210 -19.74 -0.48 3.70
CA MET A 210 -20.91 -0.99 4.40
C MET A 210 -22.00 0.08 4.49
N ALA A 211 -21.63 1.31 4.84
CA ALA A 211 -22.52 2.46 4.90
C ALA A 211 -23.21 2.74 3.54
N SER A 212 -22.50 2.59 2.42
CA SER A 212 -23.10 2.74 1.09
C SER A 212 -24.13 1.64 0.78
N ARG A 213 -23.93 0.42 1.31
CA ARG A 213 -24.84 -0.72 1.13
C ARG A 213 -26.12 -0.60 1.96
N LEU A 214 -26.07 0.12 3.08
CA LEU A 214 -27.23 0.43 3.93
C LEU A 214 -28.27 1.36 3.27
N ARG A 215 -27.93 2.02 2.14
CA ARG A 215 -28.85 2.90 1.39
C ARG A 215 -29.57 3.94 2.26
N GLY A 216 -28.85 4.52 3.22
CA GLY A 216 -29.38 5.54 4.12
C GLY A 216 -30.27 5.01 5.26
N LYS A 217 -30.38 3.69 5.46
CA LYS A 217 -31.19 3.07 6.51
C LYS A 217 -30.34 2.18 7.41
N GLY A 218 -30.46 2.33 8.73
CA GLY A 218 -29.60 1.65 9.70
C GLY A 218 -28.34 2.45 10.03
N LYS A 219 -27.38 1.83 10.72
CA LYS A 219 -26.13 2.48 11.13
C LYS A 219 -24.91 1.57 11.03
N VAL A 220 -23.75 2.17 10.76
CA VAL A 220 -22.43 1.57 10.98
C VAL A 220 -21.76 2.32 12.14
N HIS A 221 -21.58 1.64 13.26
CA HIS A 221 -20.84 2.15 14.42
C HIS A 221 -19.36 1.84 14.26
N ALA A 222 -18.60 2.85 13.85
CA ALA A 222 -17.16 2.79 13.59
C ALA A 222 -16.36 3.13 14.86
N ILE A 223 -15.78 2.11 15.50
CA ILE A 223 -14.99 2.25 16.73
C ILE A 223 -13.50 2.26 16.39
N ASP A 224 -12.76 3.27 16.85
CA ASP A 224 -11.31 3.31 16.69
C ASP A 224 -10.64 4.12 17.81
N ILE A 225 -9.43 3.73 18.20
CA ILE A 225 -8.63 4.40 19.23
C ILE A 225 -7.98 5.69 18.71
N ASN A 226 -7.84 5.83 17.38
CA ASN A 226 -7.15 6.98 16.80
C ASN A 226 -8.15 8.06 16.36
N LYS A 227 -8.28 9.10 17.19
CA LYS A 227 -9.12 10.28 16.91
C LYS A 227 -8.81 10.96 15.56
N GLY A 228 -7.54 11.01 15.15
CA GLY A 228 -7.13 11.62 13.88
C GLY A 228 -7.62 10.82 12.67
N ARG A 229 -7.49 9.49 12.71
CA ARG A 229 -8.02 8.61 11.65
C ARG A 229 -9.54 8.61 11.61
N LEU A 230 -10.23 8.70 12.76
CA LEU A 230 -11.69 8.87 12.80
C LEU A 230 -12.15 10.18 12.17
N ARG A 231 -11.38 11.27 12.31
CA ARG A 231 -11.68 12.52 11.61
C ARG A 231 -11.64 12.35 10.10
N ILE A 232 -10.62 11.66 9.58
CA ILE A 232 -10.51 11.33 8.14
C ILE A 232 -11.73 10.51 7.69
N LEU A 233 -12.14 9.52 8.47
CA LEU A 233 -13.33 8.70 8.20
C LEU A 233 -14.59 9.56 8.12
N LYS A 234 -14.82 10.49 9.06
CA LYS A 234 -15.96 11.43 9.02
C LYS A 234 -15.96 12.32 7.79
N GLU A 235 -14.81 12.92 7.47
CA GLU A 235 -14.67 13.80 6.31
C GLU A 235 -14.94 13.02 5.01
N THR A 236 -14.44 11.78 4.93
CA THR A 236 -14.67 10.90 3.79
C THR A 236 -16.13 10.43 3.69
N ALA A 237 -16.78 10.15 4.82
CA ALA A 237 -18.21 9.78 4.86
C ALA A 237 -19.10 10.90 4.30
N LYS A 238 -18.82 12.16 4.68
CA LYS A 238 -19.50 13.35 4.14
C LYS A 238 -19.25 13.50 2.65
N LEU A 239 -17.99 13.35 2.23
CA LEU A 239 -17.62 13.42 0.81
C LEU A 239 -18.36 12.36 -0.01
N GLN A 240 -18.52 11.15 0.53
CA GLN A 240 -19.19 10.03 -0.13
C GLN A 240 -20.71 10.03 0.04
N LYS A 241 -21.29 10.97 0.79
CA LYS A 241 -22.74 11.07 1.08
C LYS A 241 -23.30 9.87 1.85
N VAL A 242 -22.51 9.33 2.78
CA VAL A 242 -22.90 8.23 3.68
C VAL A 242 -22.82 8.62 5.16
N ASP A 243 -22.55 9.88 5.48
CA ASP A 243 -22.39 10.36 6.86
C ASP A 243 -23.66 10.23 7.72
N GLY A 244 -24.84 10.20 7.11
CA GLY A 244 -26.10 10.01 7.83
C GLY A 244 -26.26 8.64 8.50
N VAL A 245 -25.50 7.63 8.06
CA VAL A 245 -25.55 6.26 8.62
C VAL A 245 -24.23 5.86 9.28
N VAL A 246 -23.23 6.74 9.33
CA VAL A 246 -21.94 6.44 9.97
C VAL A 246 -21.88 7.14 11.32
N ASP A 247 -21.87 6.34 12.38
CA ASP A 247 -21.63 6.80 13.75
C ASP A 247 -20.20 6.45 14.15
N THR A 248 -19.43 7.41 14.66
CA THR A 248 -18.02 7.17 15.01
C THR A 248 -17.83 7.25 16.51
N ILE A 249 -17.11 6.29 17.07
CA ILE A 249 -16.89 6.18 18.50
C ILE A 249 -15.37 6.13 18.74
N HIS A 250 -14.87 7.14 19.45
CA HIS A 250 -13.46 7.18 19.84
C HIS A 250 -13.27 6.44 21.16
N ALA A 251 -12.77 5.21 21.08
CA ALA A 251 -12.54 4.37 22.24
C ALA A 251 -11.48 3.30 21.97
N ASP A 252 -10.84 2.81 23.03
CA ASP A 252 -10.14 1.52 22.97
C ASP A 252 -11.20 0.41 22.92
N LEU A 253 -11.14 -0.43 21.89
CA LEU A 253 -12.12 -1.49 21.68
C LEU A 253 -12.22 -2.44 22.88
N ARG A 254 -11.11 -2.72 23.57
CA ARG A 254 -11.06 -3.67 24.69
C ARG A 254 -11.90 -3.17 25.85
N THR A 255 -11.70 -1.91 26.24
CA THR A 255 -12.46 -1.28 27.33
C THR A 255 -13.89 -0.97 26.91
N PHE A 256 -14.11 -0.62 25.64
CA PHE A 256 -15.45 -0.42 25.11
C PHE A 256 -16.29 -1.70 25.16
N ALA A 257 -15.72 -2.84 24.75
CA ALA A 257 -16.42 -4.11 24.75
C ALA A 257 -16.83 -4.60 26.15
N GLU A 258 -16.03 -4.29 27.18
CA GLU A 258 -16.34 -4.64 28.58
C GLU A 258 -17.46 -3.78 29.18
N ASN A 259 -17.53 -2.50 28.81
CA ASN A 259 -18.37 -1.51 29.49
C ASN A 259 -19.62 -1.09 28.68
N SER A 260 -19.70 -1.47 27.41
CA SER A 260 -20.78 -1.03 26.52
C SER A 260 -21.89 -2.09 26.42
N PRO A 261 -23.16 -1.71 26.62
CA PRO A 261 -24.29 -2.61 26.37
C PRO A 261 -24.65 -2.72 24.88
N MET A 262 -23.85 -2.11 23.98
CA MET A 262 -24.13 -2.07 22.54
C MET A 262 -24.12 -3.48 21.94
N LYS A 263 -25.20 -3.82 21.25
CA LYS A 263 -25.39 -5.11 20.57
C LYS A 263 -25.72 -4.86 19.11
N SER A 264 -25.24 -5.74 18.26
CA SER A 264 -25.53 -5.73 16.83
C SER A 264 -25.59 -7.17 16.32
N GLY A 265 -26.40 -7.41 15.29
CA GLY A 265 -26.43 -8.70 14.59
C GLY A 265 -25.17 -8.98 13.78
N LYS A 266 -24.37 -7.94 13.45
CA LYS A 266 -23.17 -8.04 12.62
C LYS A 266 -22.03 -7.21 13.20
N VAL A 267 -20.90 -7.86 13.46
CA VAL A 267 -19.68 -7.20 13.95
C VAL A 267 -18.54 -7.54 13.01
N LEU A 268 -17.90 -6.52 12.45
CA LEU A 268 -16.68 -6.64 11.68
C LEU A 268 -15.50 -6.27 12.59
N LEU A 269 -14.49 -7.15 12.66
CA LEU A 269 -13.23 -6.86 13.35
C LEU A 269 -12.07 -6.86 12.36
N ASP A 270 -11.65 -5.66 11.95
CA ASP A 270 -10.45 -5.46 11.13
C ASP A 270 -9.24 -5.21 12.05
N ALA A 271 -8.79 -6.28 12.72
CA ALA A 271 -7.78 -6.18 13.76
C ALA A 271 -6.46 -5.54 13.25
N PRO A 272 -5.81 -4.68 14.06
CA PRO A 272 -4.47 -4.17 13.73
C PRO A 272 -3.51 -5.33 13.47
N CYS A 273 -2.92 -5.36 12.28
CA CYS A 273 -2.03 -6.43 11.84
C CYS A 273 -0.67 -5.89 11.39
N SER A 274 0.27 -6.81 11.14
CA SER A 274 1.64 -6.48 10.72
C SER A 274 1.75 -5.91 9.30
N GLY A 275 0.65 -5.84 8.54
CA GLY A 275 0.64 -5.27 7.18
C GLY A 275 1.39 -6.09 6.12
N LEU A 276 1.80 -7.32 6.42
CA LEU A 276 2.64 -8.13 5.51
C LEU A 276 1.93 -8.54 4.22
N GLY A 277 0.60 -8.51 4.19
CA GLY A 277 -0.19 -8.84 3.00
C GLY A 277 -0.31 -7.70 1.99
N VAL A 278 0.18 -6.49 2.30
CA VAL A 278 0.04 -5.30 1.44
C VAL A 278 1.40 -4.70 1.03
N LEU A 279 2.48 -5.48 1.12
CA LEU A 279 3.85 -5.00 0.88
C LEU A 279 4.09 -4.49 -0.54
N SER A 280 3.39 -5.03 -1.54
CA SER A 280 3.43 -4.50 -2.92
C SER A 280 2.92 -3.07 -3.04
N LYS A 281 2.04 -2.65 -2.12
CA LYS A 281 1.43 -1.30 -2.12
C LYS A 281 2.13 -0.35 -1.16
N ILE A 282 2.61 -0.88 -0.04
CA ILE A 282 3.22 -0.09 1.03
C ILE A 282 4.55 -0.74 1.40
N CYS A 283 5.62 -0.19 0.83
CA CYS A 283 6.97 -0.50 1.27
C CYS A 283 7.31 0.37 2.50
N VAL A 284 6.79 0.00 3.68
CA VAL A 284 7.22 0.66 4.93
C VAL A 284 8.63 0.19 5.27
N GLY A 285 9.46 1.06 5.84
CA GLY A 285 10.76 0.71 6.40
C GLY A 285 10.61 -0.34 7.48
N ILE A 286 10.59 -1.61 7.09
CA ILE A 286 10.61 -2.72 8.01
C ILE A 286 12.06 -2.85 8.46
N GLU A 287 12.34 -2.26 9.62
CA GLU A 287 13.65 -2.35 10.24
C GLU A 287 13.87 -3.79 10.75
N ASP A 288 15.12 -4.25 10.62
CA ASP A 288 15.64 -5.50 11.22
C ASP A 288 15.93 -5.29 12.72
#